data_AF-W9WIM3-F1
#
_entry.id   AF-W9WIM3-F1
#
_cell.length_a   1.000
_cell.length_b   1.000
_cell.length_c   1.000
_cell.angle_alpha   90.00
_cell.angle_beta   90.00
_cell.angle_gamma   90.00
#
_symmetry.space_group_name_H-M   'P 1'
#
loop_
_entity.id
_entity.type
_entity.pdbx_description
1 polymer ?
#
loop_
_entity_poly.entity_id
_entity_poly.type
_entity_poly.pdbx_seq_one_letter_code
_entity_poly.pdbx_strand_id
1 'polypeptide(L)'
;MLDPLPPPPPWAVSLVKPFSEALHLPSLPYHIHEVVGAFLLYQTTQSIISPVLSNFLFPNIYPKLTRRTRVNWDVHVVSLLQSCVINTAALWVIFKDQERKDMQRSPIERIYAYTGASGLIQGLATGYFVWDLVVSARYIKIFGPGILAHAITALSVFALGFRPFCNYYGPVFILYELSTPFLNIHWFCDKLNMTGSQLQWYNGMILLSVFFGCRLIWGTYQSLRVYQDVWHTMHLNIQTGSVLREIPTSPHSSIFVPRDGQLCLGDKSCIVAQTEVMQFTGPHSKAVPFWLAGVYLTCNLVLNSLNFYWFGKMIEAVLKRFEGKPHEEFPRERERQRKQSIVEAAATELDYETLSGPKSLDEESDEMGEPTDLGKSTALSDGAAEARKR
;
A
#
# COMPACT_ATOMS: atom_id res chain seq x y z
N MET A 1 -3.23 -5.91 -22.72
CA MET A 1 -3.80 -4.58 -22.98
C MET A 1 -2.69 -3.54 -23.04
N LEU A 2 -2.75 -2.61 -24.00
CA LEU A 2 -1.77 -1.54 -24.10
C LEU A 2 -1.88 -0.56 -22.93
N ASP A 3 -0.80 0.17 -22.69
CA ASP A 3 -0.80 1.28 -21.75
C ASP A 3 -1.76 2.38 -22.25
N PRO A 4 -2.73 2.85 -21.43
CA PRO A 4 -3.57 3.97 -21.80
C PRO A 4 -2.83 5.32 -21.85
N LEU A 5 -1.64 5.43 -21.23
CA LEU A 5 -0.82 6.64 -21.28
C LEU A 5 0.10 6.64 -22.51
N PRO A 6 0.38 7.82 -23.08
CA PRO A 6 1.28 7.93 -24.22
C PRO A 6 2.71 7.54 -23.81
N PRO A 7 3.51 7.00 -24.75
CA PRO A 7 4.88 6.59 -24.46
C PRO A 7 5.75 7.77 -24.00
N PRO A 8 6.81 7.50 -23.22
CA PRO A 8 7.70 8.53 -22.70
C PRO A 8 8.42 9.27 -23.84
N PRO A 9 8.76 10.55 -23.63
CA PRO A 9 9.58 11.29 -24.57
C PRO A 9 10.92 10.56 -24.84
N PRO A 10 11.42 10.53 -26.10
CA PRO A 10 12.63 9.79 -26.45
C PRO A 10 13.87 10.19 -25.63
N TRP A 11 13.97 11.46 -25.25
CA TRP A 11 15.07 11.97 -24.42
C TRP A 11 15.06 11.34 -23.01
N ALA A 12 13.88 11.12 -22.42
CA ALA A 12 13.76 10.54 -21.08
C ALA A 12 14.16 9.06 -21.10
N VAL A 13 13.75 8.33 -22.14
CA VAL A 13 14.18 6.95 -22.38
C VAL A 13 15.70 6.88 -22.52
N SER A 14 16.29 7.75 -23.33
CA SER A 14 17.74 7.76 -23.57
C SER A 14 18.56 8.04 -22.31
N LEU A 15 18.03 8.87 -21.41
CA LEU A 15 18.68 9.21 -20.14
C LEU A 15 18.66 8.05 -19.15
N VAL A 16 17.56 7.29 -19.09
CA VAL A 16 17.37 6.21 -18.12
C VAL A 16 17.89 4.87 -18.62
N LYS A 17 17.96 4.67 -19.94
CA LYS A 17 18.48 3.45 -20.56
C LYS A 17 19.81 2.94 -19.97
N PRO A 18 20.87 3.76 -19.78
CA PRO A 18 22.13 3.25 -19.21
C PRO A 18 21.98 2.71 -17.78
N PHE A 19 21.15 3.36 -16.95
CA PHE A 19 20.87 2.92 -15.58
C PHE A 19 20.00 1.65 -15.57
N SER A 20 19.00 1.61 -16.45
CA SER A 20 18.15 0.44 -16.66
C SER A 20 18.97 -0.77 -17.11
N GLU A 21 19.91 -0.61 -18.03
CA GLU A 21 20.79 -1.69 -18.48
C GLU A 21 21.75 -2.15 -17.37
N ALA A 22 22.35 -1.21 -16.62
CA ALA A 22 23.21 -1.55 -15.49
C ALA A 22 22.46 -2.35 -14.41
N LEU A 23 21.23 -1.93 -14.07
CA LEU A 23 20.37 -2.58 -13.09
C LEU A 23 19.51 -3.71 -13.67
N HIS A 24 19.67 -4.03 -14.96
CA HIS A 24 18.89 -5.02 -15.72
C HIS A 24 17.36 -4.88 -15.57
N LEU A 25 16.83 -3.65 -15.67
CA LEU A 25 15.41 -3.29 -15.55
C LEU A 25 14.82 -2.91 -16.92
N PRO A 26 14.67 -3.83 -17.89
CA PRO A 26 14.41 -3.50 -19.29
C PRO A 26 13.06 -2.83 -19.56
N SER A 27 12.05 -3.00 -18.70
CA SER A 27 10.74 -2.33 -18.88
C SER A 27 10.68 -0.95 -18.22
N LEU A 28 11.62 -0.59 -17.34
CA LEU A 28 11.64 0.72 -16.65
C LEU A 28 11.68 1.92 -17.61
N PRO A 29 12.48 1.93 -18.70
CA PRO A 29 12.52 3.08 -19.59
C PRO A 29 11.17 3.39 -20.26
N TYR A 30 10.31 2.39 -20.45
CA TYR A 30 8.97 2.58 -21.03
C TYR A 30 8.01 3.26 -20.05
N HIS A 31 8.19 3.06 -18.74
CA HIS A 31 7.30 3.57 -17.69
C HIS A 31 7.93 4.69 -16.85
N ILE A 32 9.10 5.20 -17.24
CA ILE A 32 9.82 6.21 -16.43
C ILE A 32 9.00 7.47 -16.19
N HIS A 33 8.25 7.90 -17.21
CA HIS A 33 7.41 9.09 -17.15
C HIS A 33 6.27 8.92 -16.14
N GLU A 34 5.74 7.71 -15.97
CA GLU A 34 4.74 7.39 -14.93
C GLU A 34 5.37 7.38 -13.54
N VAL A 35 6.55 6.78 -13.37
CA VAL A 35 7.24 6.75 -12.08
C VAL A 35 7.55 8.16 -11.60
N VAL A 36 8.13 8.99 -12.47
CA VAL A 36 8.47 10.39 -12.17
C VAL A 36 7.19 11.21 -11.99
N GLY A 37 6.19 11.02 -12.87
CA GLY A 37 4.90 11.70 -12.78
C GLY A 37 4.17 11.41 -11.48
N ALA A 38 4.11 10.15 -11.06
CA ALA A 38 3.52 9.72 -9.81
C ALA A 38 4.28 10.30 -8.60
N PHE A 39 5.61 10.23 -8.58
CA PHE A 39 6.41 10.83 -7.52
C PHE A 39 6.15 12.35 -7.38
N LEU A 40 6.17 13.08 -8.51
CA LEU A 40 5.91 14.52 -8.52
C LEU A 40 4.47 14.84 -8.11
N LEU A 41 3.49 14.05 -8.54
CA LEU A 41 2.10 14.19 -8.12
C LEU A 41 1.98 14.07 -6.61
N TYR A 42 2.51 13.02 -6.00
CA TYR A 42 2.40 12.80 -4.55
C TYR A 42 3.20 13.82 -3.74
N GLN A 43 4.39 14.21 -4.20
CA GLN A 43 5.17 15.27 -3.56
C GLN A 43 4.45 16.63 -3.62
N THR A 44 3.83 16.95 -4.76
CA THR A 44 3.04 18.18 -4.94
C THR A 44 1.78 18.13 -4.09
N THR A 45 1.13 16.97 -4.01
CA THR A 45 -0.03 16.77 -3.15
C THR A 45 0.31 17.00 -1.69
N GLN A 46 1.42 16.44 -1.20
CA GLN A 46 1.87 16.64 0.17
C GLN A 46 2.23 18.10 0.47
N SER A 47 2.97 18.75 -0.44
CA SER A 47 3.62 20.03 -0.13
C SER A 47 2.75 21.25 -0.43
N ILE A 48 1.81 21.13 -1.37
CA ILE A 48 1.02 22.25 -1.89
C ILE A 48 -0.46 21.96 -1.77
N ILE A 49 -0.95 20.87 -2.38
CA ILE A 49 -2.39 20.63 -2.49
C ILE A 49 -3.01 20.38 -1.11
N SER A 50 -2.41 19.51 -0.29
CA SER A 50 -2.94 19.19 1.03
C SER A 50 -2.99 20.42 1.95
N PRO A 51 -1.91 21.21 2.12
CA PRO A 51 -1.97 22.41 2.95
C PRO A 51 -2.97 23.46 2.42
N VAL A 52 -3.03 23.69 1.10
CA VAL A 52 -3.95 24.69 0.52
C VAL A 52 -5.41 24.24 0.68
N LEU A 53 -5.70 23.00 0.32
CA LEU A 53 -7.05 22.45 0.38
C LEU A 53 -7.52 22.30 1.83
N SER A 54 -6.65 21.86 2.74
CA SER A 54 -7.02 21.67 4.16
C SER A 54 -7.22 22.99 4.88
N ASN A 55 -6.44 24.03 4.55
CA ASN A 55 -6.71 25.38 5.04
C ASN A 55 -8.05 25.94 4.53
N PHE A 56 -8.43 25.60 3.30
CA PHE A 56 -9.70 26.04 2.71
C PHE A 56 -10.91 25.29 3.28
N LEU A 57 -10.84 23.95 3.39
CA LEU A 57 -11.94 23.11 3.86
C LEU A 57 -12.10 23.15 5.38
N PHE A 58 -10.99 23.22 6.14
CA PHE A 58 -10.99 23.13 7.60
C PHE A 58 -10.17 24.28 8.24
N PRO A 59 -10.54 25.55 7.97
CA PRO A 59 -9.77 26.72 8.42
C PRO A 59 -9.63 26.83 9.94
N ASN A 60 -10.58 26.25 10.68
CA ASN A 60 -10.61 26.33 12.15
C ASN A 60 -9.85 25.20 12.84
N ILE A 61 -9.46 24.15 12.10
CA ILE A 61 -8.86 22.91 12.65
C ILE A 61 -7.41 22.79 12.18
N TYR A 62 -7.18 22.72 10.85
CA TYR A 62 -5.86 22.41 10.29
C TYR A 62 -4.73 23.36 10.74
N PRO A 63 -4.93 24.70 10.77
CA PRO A 63 -3.89 25.62 11.24
C PRO A 63 -3.50 25.44 12.70
N LYS A 64 -4.43 24.94 13.54
CA LYS A 64 -4.22 24.74 14.97
C LYS A 64 -3.54 23.41 15.30
N LEU A 65 -3.46 22.49 14.35
CA LEU A 65 -2.79 21.21 14.53
C LEU A 65 -1.30 21.41 14.79
N THR A 66 -0.75 20.54 15.64
CA THR A 66 0.70 20.46 15.90
C THR A 66 1.47 20.13 14.62
N ARG A 67 2.78 20.41 14.61
CA ARG A 67 3.62 20.12 13.43
C ARG A 67 3.61 18.63 13.07
N ARG A 68 3.59 17.72 14.07
CA ARG A 68 3.54 16.27 13.87
C ARG A 68 2.22 15.87 13.21
N THR A 69 1.10 16.25 13.84
CA THR A 69 -0.24 15.89 13.36
C THR A 69 -0.54 16.50 11.99
N ARG A 70 0.02 17.68 11.67
CA ARG A 70 -0.09 18.29 10.33
C ARG A 70 0.65 17.48 9.27
N VAL A 71 1.86 17.00 9.56
CA VAL A 71 2.58 16.11 8.64
C VAL A 71 1.80 14.82 8.43
N ASN A 72 1.26 14.23 9.51
CA ASN A 72 0.39 13.06 9.40
C ASN A 72 -0.84 13.37 8.54
N TRP A 73 -1.51 14.50 8.76
CA TRP A 73 -2.64 14.94 7.93
C TRP A 73 -2.29 14.98 6.45
N ASP A 74 -1.17 15.60 6.09
CA ASP A 74 -0.75 15.71 4.70
C ASP A 74 -0.42 14.33 4.09
N VAL A 75 0.15 13.41 4.88
CA VAL A 75 0.38 12.02 4.46
C VAL A 75 -0.94 11.26 4.27
N HIS A 76 -1.95 11.47 5.12
CA HIS A 76 -3.27 10.86 4.95
C HIS A 76 -3.98 11.35 3.69
N VAL A 77 -3.83 12.64 3.34
CA VAL A 77 -4.37 13.16 2.07
C VAL A 77 -3.70 12.49 0.87
N VAL A 78 -2.37 12.33 0.90
CA VAL A 78 -1.64 11.64 -0.18
C VAL A 78 -2.03 10.17 -0.26
N SER A 79 -2.10 9.47 0.87
CA SER A 79 -2.49 8.05 0.96
C SER A 79 -3.93 7.84 0.46
N LEU A 80 -4.87 8.72 0.80
CA LEU A 80 -6.24 8.67 0.31
C LEU A 80 -6.31 8.87 -1.21
N LEU A 81 -5.56 9.85 -1.74
CA LEU A 81 -5.49 10.08 -3.19
C LEU A 81 -4.88 8.87 -3.90
N GLN A 82 -3.75 8.38 -3.41
CA GLN A 82 -3.04 7.25 -4.00
C GLN A 82 -3.91 6.00 -4.01
N SER A 83 -4.50 5.63 -2.87
CA SER A 83 -5.26 4.40 -2.74
C SER A 83 -6.52 4.43 -3.61
N CYS A 84 -7.21 5.56 -3.72
CA CYS A 84 -8.33 5.71 -4.65
C CYS A 84 -7.92 5.56 -6.12
N VAL A 85 -6.84 6.22 -6.54
CA VAL A 85 -6.36 6.19 -7.92
C VAL A 85 -5.86 4.79 -8.30
N ILE A 86 -4.96 4.22 -7.50
CA ILE A 86 -4.28 2.97 -7.84
C ILE A 86 -5.23 1.77 -7.77
N ASN A 87 -6.14 1.71 -6.80
CA ASN A 87 -7.10 0.61 -6.70
C ASN A 87 -8.11 0.66 -7.85
N THR A 88 -8.57 1.86 -8.23
CA THR A 88 -9.47 2.03 -9.37
C THR A 88 -8.79 1.58 -10.66
N ALA A 89 -7.54 2.00 -10.88
CA ALA A 89 -6.74 1.59 -12.03
C ALA A 89 -6.49 0.07 -12.02
N ALA A 90 -6.11 -0.50 -10.87
CA ALA A 90 -5.83 -1.94 -10.73
C ALA A 90 -7.08 -2.79 -10.98
N LEU A 91 -8.23 -2.43 -10.42
CA LEU A 91 -9.50 -3.10 -10.67
C LEU A 91 -9.89 -3.00 -12.15
N TRP A 92 -9.72 -1.84 -12.76
CA TRP A 92 -9.96 -1.66 -14.20
C TRP A 92 -9.08 -2.60 -15.04
N VAL A 93 -7.76 -2.68 -14.76
CA VAL A 93 -6.85 -3.62 -15.45
C VAL A 93 -7.29 -5.07 -15.22
N ILE A 94 -7.61 -5.46 -13.99
CA ILE A 94 -8.03 -6.83 -13.66
C ILE A 94 -9.32 -7.22 -14.41
N PHE A 95 -10.28 -6.31 -14.53
CA PHE A 95 -11.56 -6.62 -15.18
C PHE A 95 -11.54 -6.46 -16.70
N LYS A 96 -10.73 -5.57 -17.27
CA LYS A 96 -10.73 -5.26 -18.71
C LYS A 96 -9.59 -5.93 -19.48
N ASP A 97 -8.44 -6.19 -18.88
CA ASP A 97 -7.31 -6.80 -19.58
C ASP A 97 -7.55 -8.30 -19.80
N GLN A 98 -8.00 -8.66 -21.01
CA GLN A 98 -8.26 -10.05 -21.39
C GLN A 98 -6.97 -10.86 -21.50
N GLU A 99 -5.88 -10.26 -22.00
CA GLU A 99 -4.58 -10.93 -22.13
C GLU A 99 -4.09 -11.41 -20.77
N ARG A 100 -4.20 -10.51 -19.78
CA ARG A 100 -3.94 -10.80 -18.38
C ARG A 100 -4.81 -11.95 -17.86
N LYS A 101 -6.12 -11.95 -18.13
CA LYS A 101 -7.01 -13.04 -17.66
C LYS A 101 -6.58 -14.37 -18.23
N ASP A 102 -6.19 -14.41 -19.49
CA ASP A 102 -5.74 -15.65 -20.10
C ASP A 102 -4.40 -16.14 -19.50
N MET A 103 -3.53 -15.24 -18.98
CA MET A 103 -2.27 -15.62 -18.31
C MET A 103 -2.51 -16.50 -17.07
N GLN A 104 -3.73 -16.52 -16.54
CA GLN A 104 -4.11 -17.39 -15.43
C GLN A 104 -3.93 -18.88 -15.71
N ARG A 105 -3.81 -19.28 -16.98
CA ARG A 105 -3.70 -20.69 -17.37
C ARG A 105 -2.27 -21.25 -17.26
N SER A 106 -1.24 -20.40 -17.35
CA SER A 106 0.17 -20.84 -17.35
C SER A 106 1.00 -20.18 -16.23
N PRO A 107 1.71 -20.96 -15.39
CA PRO A 107 2.65 -20.42 -14.39
C PRO A 107 3.74 -19.55 -15.02
N ILE A 108 4.24 -19.94 -16.19
CA ILE A 108 5.32 -19.24 -16.89
C ILE A 108 4.84 -17.86 -17.34
N GLU A 109 3.63 -17.78 -17.90
CA GLU A 109 3.03 -16.51 -18.29
C GLU A 109 2.83 -15.60 -17.07
N ARG A 110 2.37 -16.12 -15.92
CA ARG A 110 2.22 -15.27 -14.71
C ARG A 110 3.53 -14.69 -14.20
N ILE A 111 4.66 -15.36 -14.44
CA ILE A 111 5.96 -14.85 -14.01
C ILE A 111 6.55 -13.89 -15.04
N TYR A 112 6.51 -14.22 -16.33
CA TYR A 112 7.28 -13.49 -17.35
C TYR A 112 6.46 -12.59 -18.26
N ALA A 113 5.15 -12.79 -18.34
CA ALA A 113 4.30 -12.01 -19.22
C ALA A 113 4.24 -10.55 -18.78
N TYR A 114 4.17 -9.69 -19.77
CA TYR A 114 4.07 -8.25 -19.63
C TYR A 114 2.82 -7.77 -20.38
N THR A 115 2.06 -6.86 -19.76
CA THR A 115 1.09 -6.03 -20.46
C THR A 115 1.36 -4.57 -20.14
N GLY A 116 1.19 -3.68 -21.13
CA GLY A 116 1.40 -2.23 -20.92
C GLY A 116 0.56 -1.70 -19.75
N ALA A 117 -0.70 -2.14 -19.66
CA ALA A 117 -1.58 -1.78 -18.55
C ALA A 117 -1.10 -2.27 -17.17
N SER A 118 -0.52 -3.47 -17.07
CA SER A 118 0.07 -3.95 -15.80
C SER A 118 1.39 -3.23 -15.49
N GLY A 119 2.16 -2.88 -16.53
CA GLY A 119 3.31 -1.98 -16.47
C GLY A 119 2.97 -0.60 -15.92
N LEU A 120 1.85 -0.01 -16.36
CA LEU A 120 1.33 1.25 -15.83
C LEU A 120 1.09 1.20 -14.31
N ILE A 121 0.39 0.17 -13.84
CA ILE A 121 0.13 -0.01 -12.41
C ILE A 121 1.44 -0.12 -11.63
N GLN A 122 2.41 -0.85 -12.18
CA GLN A 122 3.73 -0.99 -11.59
C GLN A 122 4.52 0.33 -11.58
N GLY A 123 4.43 1.13 -12.64
CA GLY A 123 5.02 2.47 -12.75
C GLY A 123 4.48 3.43 -11.69
N LEU A 124 3.15 3.55 -11.63
CA LEU A 124 2.46 4.38 -10.64
C LEU A 124 2.74 3.94 -9.20
N ALA A 125 2.69 2.63 -8.93
CA ALA A 125 3.01 2.07 -7.62
C ALA A 125 4.47 2.33 -7.22
N THR A 126 5.42 2.13 -8.14
CA THR A 126 6.84 2.41 -7.86
C THR A 126 7.05 3.88 -7.54
N GLY A 127 6.47 4.81 -8.30
CA GLY A 127 6.58 6.24 -8.03
C GLY A 127 6.04 6.63 -6.65
N TYR A 128 4.93 6.01 -6.23
CA TYR A 128 4.40 6.16 -4.88
C TYR A 128 5.35 5.61 -3.82
N PHE A 129 5.84 4.37 -3.94
CA PHE A 129 6.71 3.78 -2.93
C PHE A 129 8.08 4.44 -2.84
N VAL A 130 8.55 5.08 -3.91
CA VAL A 130 9.72 5.99 -3.84
C VAL A 130 9.40 7.21 -2.97
N TRP A 131 8.24 7.84 -3.17
CA TRP A 131 7.80 8.95 -2.31
C TRP A 131 7.62 8.51 -0.86
N ASP A 132 6.97 7.37 -0.64
CA ASP A 132 6.72 6.79 0.69
C ASP A 132 8.04 6.49 1.42
N LEU A 133 9.02 5.91 0.73
CA LEU A 133 10.36 5.70 1.28
C LEU A 133 11.04 7.02 1.68
N VAL A 134 10.96 8.05 0.84
CA VAL A 134 11.55 9.37 1.12
C VAL A 134 10.91 10.02 2.34
N VAL A 135 9.58 9.98 2.44
CA VAL A 135 8.83 10.55 3.57
C VAL A 135 9.08 9.76 4.85
N SER A 136 8.97 8.43 4.78
CA SER A 136 9.22 7.53 5.91
C SER A 136 10.66 7.64 6.43
N ALA A 137 11.66 7.79 5.55
CA ALA A 137 13.04 8.01 5.96
C ALA A 137 13.26 9.39 6.58
N ARG A 138 12.67 10.45 6.00
CA ARG A 138 12.79 11.83 6.51
C ARG A 138 12.16 11.98 7.89
N TYR A 139 11.02 11.33 8.11
CA TYR A 139 10.22 11.40 9.33
C TYR A 139 10.27 10.10 10.12
N ILE A 140 11.40 9.38 10.11
CA ILE A 140 11.55 8.10 10.81
C ILE A 140 11.29 8.22 12.32
N LYS A 141 11.59 9.37 12.93
CA LYS A 141 11.29 9.65 14.35
C LYS A 141 9.79 9.79 14.63
N ILE A 142 8.98 10.03 13.59
CA ILE A 142 7.54 10.19 13.68
C ILE A 142 6.86 8.83 13.43
N PHE A 143 7.18 8.22 12.29
CA PHE A 143 6.53 7.00 11.79
C PHE A 143 7.09 5.70 12.39
N GLY A 144 8.36 5.70 12.79
CA GLY A 144 9.03 4.53 13.34
C GLY A 144 9.61 3.58 12.28
N PRO A 145 10.35 2.55 12.72
CA PRO A 145 11.06 1.64 11.83
C PRO A 145 10.17 0.65 11.08
N GLY A 146 8.97 0.33 11.59
CA GLY A 146 8.04 -0.61 10.96
C GLY A 146 7.51 -0.10 9.61
N ILE A 147 7.05 1.15 9.57
CA ILE A 147 6.58 1.82 8.35
C ILE A 147 7.72 1.96 7.34
N LEU A 148 8.94 2.27 7.80
CA LEU A 148 10.11 2.30 6.91
C LEU A 148 10.42 0.93 6.30
N ALA A 149 10.36 -0.15 7.09
CA ALA A 149 10.56 -1.51 6.58
C ALA A 149 9.48 -1.91 5.56
N HIS A 150 8.24 -1.47 5.77
CA HIS A 150 7.16 -1.60 4.79
C HIS A 150 7.51 -0.87 3.48
N ALA A 151 7.90 0.40 3.54
CA ALA A 151 8.25 1.19 2.36
C ALA A 151 9.41 0.57 1.55
N ILE A 152 10.44 0.05 2.23
CA ILE A 152 11.59 -0.61 1.58
C ILE A 152 11.17 -1.90 0.88
N THR A 153 10.39 -2.75 1.55
CA THR A 153 9.97 -4.04 0.97
C THR A 153 8.97 -3.87 -0.15
N ALA A 154 8.02 -2.94 -0.02
CA ALA A 154 7.08 -2.59 -1.08
C ALA A 154 7.80 -2.03 -2.31
N LEU A 155 8.71 -1.05 -2.13
CA LEU A 155 9.51 -0.53 -3.23
C LEU A 155 10.32 -1.63 -3.92
N SER A 156 10.92 -2.54 -3.15
CA SER A 156 11.72 -3.64 -3.70
C SER A 156 10.87 -4.56 -4.59
N VAL A 157 9.67 -4.94 -4.16
CA VAL A 157 8.77 -5.80 -4.94
C VAL A 157 8.36 -5.15 -6.26
N PHE A 158 7.94 -3.88 -6.23
CA PHE A 158 7.49 -3.18 -7.44
C PHE A 158 8.65 -2.79 -8.38
N ALA A 159 9.81 -2.41 -7.82
CA ALA A 159 11.00 -2.10 -8.62
C ALA A 159 11.56 -3.36 -9.31
N LEU A 160 11.57 -4.50 -8.63
CA LEU A 160 12.02 -5.76 -9.23
C LEU A 160 11.10 -6.23 -10.36
N GLY A 161 9.83 -5.82 -10.37
CA GLY A 161 8.92 -6.10 -11.49
C GLY A 161 9.34 -5.47 -12.81
N PHE A 162 10.28 -4.50 -12.83
CA PHE A 162 10.82 -3.97 -14.09
C PHE A 162 11.88 -4.89 -14.71
N ARG A 163 12.39 -5.86 -13.94
CA ARG A 163 12.94 -7.09 -14.50
C ARG A 163 11.73 -7.95 -14.85
N PRO A 164 11.58 -8.50 -16.06
CA PRO A 164 10.37 -9.19 -16.52
C PRO A 164 10.00 -10.36 -15.60
N PHE A 165 9.32 -10.05 -14.50
CA PHE A 165 9.18 -10.88 -13.32
C PHE A 165 7.96 -10.42 -12.54
N CYS A 166 6.97 -11.29 -12.41
CA CYS A 166 5.75 -11.07 -11.62
C CYS A 166 4.94 -9.83 -12.02
N ASN A 167 5.02 -9.35 -13.26
CA ASN A 167 4.23 -8.20 -13.72
C ASN A 167 2.71 -8.51 -13.65
N TYR A 168 2.31 -9.77 -13.89
CA TYR A 168 0.96 -10.24 -13.62
C TYR A 168 0.55 -10.03 -12.15
N TYR A 169 1.45 -10.05 -11.19
CA TYR A 169 1.10 -9.89 -9.78
C TYR A 169 1.04 -8.44 -9.32
N GLY A 170 1.55 -7.48 -10.11
CA GLY A 170 1.51 -6.05 -9.78
C GLY A 170 0.11 -5.54 -9.41
N PRO A 171 -0.90 -5.65 -10.32
CA PRO A 171 -2.28 -5.28 -10.01
C PRO A 171 -2.93 -6.11 -8.90
N VAL A 172 -2.41 -7.30 -8.59
CA VAL A 172 -2.99 -8.19 -7.58
C VAL A 172 -2.56 -7.78 -6.18
N PHE A 173 -1.27 -7.54 -5.99
CA PHE A 173 -0.72 -7.17 -4.68
C PHE A 173 -0.99 -5.71 -4.33
N ILE A 174 -1.14 -4.82 -5.32
CA ILE A 174 -1.51 -3.43 -5.03
C ILE A 174 -2.93 -3.31 -4.45
N LEU A 175 -3.81 -4.30 -4.66
CA LEU A 175 -5.13 -4.35 -4.00
C LEU A 175 -5.04 -4.50 -2.48
N TYR A 176 -3.85 -4.71 -1.91
CA TYR A 176 -3.67 -4.59 -0.46
C TYR A 176 -3.99 -3.16 0.00
N GLU A 177 -3.90 -2.16 -0.87
CA GLU A 177 -4.29 -0.79 -0.57
C GLU A 177 -5.81 -0.58 -0.59
N LEU A 178 -6.64 -1.59 -0.89
CA LEU A 178 -8.09 -1.41 -1.02
C LEU A 178 -8.77 -1.02 0.30
N SER A 179 -8.19 -1.40 1.45
CA SER A 179 -8.68 -0.97 2.76
C SER A 179 -8.24 0.45 3.14
N THR A 180 -7.19 0.98 2.50
CA THR A 180 -6.54 2.25 2.85
C THR A 180 -7.43 3.49 2.71
N PRO A 181 -8.37 3.61 1.74
CA PRO A 181 -9.32 4.72 1.70
C PRO A 181 -10.17 4.80 2.96
N PHE A 182 -10.68 3.65 3.44
CA PHE A 182 -11.50 3.58 4.64
C PHE A 182 -10.70 3.89 5.90
N LEU A 183 -9.42 3.50 5.93
CA LEU A 183 -8.50 3.85 7.02
C LEU A 183 -8.33 5.38 7.12
N ASN A 184 -8.04 6.03 6.01
CA ASN A 184 -7.87 7.48 5.97
C ASN A 184 -9.17 8.22 6.35
N ILE A 185 -10.33 7.78 5.84
CA ILE A 185 -11.63 8.37 6.23
C ILE A 185 -11.88 8.21 7.73
N HIS A 186 -11.53 7.04 8.31
CA HIS A 186 -11.66 6.79 9.74
C HIS A 186 -10.81 7.77 10.56
N TRP A 187 -9.55 7.97 10.15
CA TRP A 187 -8.63 8.90 10.79
C TRP A 187 -9.09 10.35 10.68
N PHE A 188 -9.57 10.79 9.51
CA PHE A 188 -10.13 12.13 9.36
C PHE A 188 -11.35 12.36 10.25
N CYS A 189 -12.22 11.35 10.43
CA CYS A 189 -13.33 11.45 11.38
C CYS A 189 -12.85 11.69 12.80
N ASP A 190 -11.75 11.05 13.20
CA ASP A 190 -11.13 11.26 14.52
C ASP A 190 -10.61 12.70 14.68
N LYS A 191 -9.83 13.19 13.71
CA LYS A 191 -9.23 14.54 13.78
C LYS A 191 -10.21 15.69 13.55
N LEU A 192 -11.38 15.42 12.98
CA LEU A 192 -12.45 16.39 12.79
C LEU A 192 -13.42 16.46 13.98
N ASN A 193 -13.09 15.82 15.11
CA ASN A 193 -13.97 15.70 16.29
C ASN A 193 -15.32 15.02 15.97
N MET A 194 -15.32 14.11 14.99
CA MET A 194 -16.48 13.29 14.62
C MET A 194 -16.39 11.87 15.23
N THR A 195 -15.58 11.72 16.27
CA THR A 195 -15.33 10.44 16.94
C THR A 195 -16.62 9.88 17.57
N GLY A 196 -16.96 8.62 17.28
CA GLY A 196 -18.19 7.97 17.73
C GLY A 196 -19.44 8.30 16.89
N SER A 197 -19.27 8.97 15.74
CA SER A 197 -20.37 9.21 14.82
C SER A 197 -20.78 7.94 14.07
N GLN A 198 -22.04 7.87 13.63
CA GLN A 198 -22.54 6.75 12.82
C GLN A 198 -21.70 6.55 11.54
N LEU A 199 -21.23 7.64 10.94
CA LEU A 199 -20.36 7.60 9.76
C LEU A 199 -19.05 6.86 10.06
N GLN A 200 -18.39 7.22 11.17
CA GLN A 200 -17.14 6.57 11.56
C GLN A 200 -17.35 5.09 11.88
N TRP A 201 -18.46 4.75 12.51
CA TRP A 201 -18.80 3.36 12.82
C TRP A 201 -19.00 2.49 11.56
N TYR A 202 -19.85 2.95 10.63
CA TYR A 202 -20.08 2.23 9.37
C TYR A 202 -18.80 2.12 8.54
N ASN A 203 -18.02 3.20 8.48
CA ASN A 203 -16.72 3.21 7.79
C ASN A 203 -15.75 2.22 8.43
N GLY A 204 -15.65 2.17 9.76
CA GLY A 204 -14.82 1.21 10.48
C GLY A 204 -15.23 -0.24 10.21
N MET A 205 -16.53 -0.54 10.11
CA MET A 205 -17.00 -1.88 9.76
C MET A 205 -16.58 -2.30 8.36
N ILE A 206 -16.67 -1.38 7.39
CA ILE A 206 -16.23 -1.61 6.02
C ILE A 206 -14.70 -1.78 5.99
N LEU A 207 -13.95 -0.93 6.71
CA LEU A 207 -12.50 -1.02 6.84
C LEU A 207 -12.06 -2.41 7.31
N LEU A 208 -12.61 -2.90 8.42
CA LEU A 208 -12.25 -4.22 8.96
C LEU A 208 -12.60 -5.35 7.98
N SER A 209 -13.78 -5.26 7.34
CA SER A 209 -14.23 -6.27 6.38
C SER A 209 -13.34 -6.32 5.14
N VAL A 210 -13.02 -5.15 4.57
CA VAL A 210 -12.15 -5.04 3.40
C VAL A 210 -10.74 -5.45 3.75
N PHE A 211 -10.19 -4.99 4.88
CA PHE A 211 -8.85 -5.40 5.35
C PHE A 211 -8.75 -6.92 5.45
N PHE A 212 -9.71 -7.57 6.13
CA PHE A 212 -9.73 -9.03 6.28
C PHE A 212 -9.84 -9.76 4.93
N GLY A 213 -10.76 -9.31 4.06
CA GLY A 213 -10.95 -9.93 2.76
C GLY A 213 -9.76 -9.76 1.80
N CYS A 214 -9.27 -8.53 1.62
CA CYS A 214 -8.25 -8.22 0.62
C CYS A 214 -6.83 -8.57 1.08
N ARG A 215 -6.45 -8.32 2.34
CA ARG A 215 -5.09 -8.53 2.84
C ARG A 215 -4.87 -9.95 3.34
N LEU A 216 -5.78 -10.48 4.17
CA LEU A 216 -5.58 -11.79 4.80
C LEU A 216 -6.01 -12.95 3.90
N ILE A 217 -7.25 -12.93 3.39
CA ILE A 217 -7.74 -14.05 2.56
C ILE A 217 -7.12 -13.99 1.17
N TRP A 218 -7.43 -12.94 0.41
CA TRP A 218 -6.99 -12.81 -0.97
C TRP A 218 -5.47 -12.68 -1.07
N GLY A 219 -4.86 -11.86 -0.22
CA GLY A 219 -3.42 -11.67 -0.22
C GLY A 219 -2.63 -12.93 0.11
N THR A 220 -3.01 -13.69 1.13
CA THR A 220 -2.34 -14.96 1.43
C THR A 220 -2.49 -15.97 0.30
N TYR A 221 -3.70 -16.08 -0.28
CA TYR A 221 -3.93 -16.96 -1.44
C TYR A 221 -3.00 -16.61 -2.61
N GLN A 222 -2.87 -15.33 -2.95
CA GLN A 222 -2.04 -14.89 -4.07
C GLN A 222 -0.55 -14.99 -3.77
N SER A 223 -0.14 -14.78 -2.51
CA SER A 223 1.24 -14.98 -2.05
C SER A 223 1.65 -16.45 -2.22
N LEU A 224 0.81 -17.40 -1.77
CA LEU A 224 1.06 -18.83 -1.98
C LEU A 224 1.13 -19.20 -3.46
N ARG A 225 0.27 -18.60 -4.28
CA ARG A 225 0.28 -18.84 -5.74
C ARG A 225 1.57 -18.36 -6.40
N VAL A 226 2.08 -17.18 -6.03
CA VAL A 226 3.39 -16.71 -6.49
C VAL A 226 4.49 -17.67 -6.07
N TYR A 227 4.45 -18.18 -4.84
CA TYR A 227 5.49 -19.08 -4.34
C TYR A 227 5.52 -20.36 -5.16
N GLN A 228 4.35 -20.90 -5.50
CA GLN A 228 4.21 -22.06 -6.39
C GLN A 228 4.73 -21.76 -7.80
N ASP A 229 4.40 -20.60 -8.38
CA ASP A 229 4.79 -20.25 -9.74
C ASP A 229 6.29 -19.95 -9.85
N VAL A 230 6.88 -19.27 -8.86
CA VAL A 230 8.31 -19.04 -8.77
C VAL A 230 9.04 -20.38 -8.56
N TRP A 231 8.55 -21.24 -7.66
CA TRP A 231 9.11 -22.58 -7.47
C TRP A 231 9.08 -23.39 -8.76
N HIS A 232 7.94 -23.40 -9.45
CA HIS A 232 7.79 -24.11 -10.72
C HIS A 232 8.77 -23.59 -11.77
N THR A 233 8.87 -22.26 -11.92
CA THR A 233 9.76 -21.63 -12.91
C THR A 233 11.25 -21.78 -12.60
N MET A 234 11.64 -21.88 -11.33
CA MET A 234 13.03 -22.14 -10.92
C MET A 234 13.47 -23.58 -11.21
N HIS A 235 12.54 -24.54 -11.16
CA HIS A 235 12.81 -25.96 -11.42
C HIS A 235 12.58 -26.37 -12.88
N LEU A 236 12.32 -25.41 -13.77
CA LEU A 236 12.31 -25.67 -15.20
C LEU A 236 13.74 -26.01 -15.64
N ASN A 237 13.93 -27.21 -16.20
CA ASN A 237 15.19 -27.63 -16.81
C ASN A 237 15.47 -26.74 -18.04
N ILE A 238 16.37 -25.78 -17.90
CA ILE A 238 16.86 -24.96 -19.03
C ILE A 238 17.71 -25.84 -19.93
N GLN A 239 17.10 -26.50 -20.92
CA GLN A 239 17.88 -26.97 -22.06
C GLN A 239 18.20 -25.75 -22.94
N THR A 240 19.49 -25.50 -23.13
CA THR A 240 20.04 -24.50 -24.06
C THR A 240 19.70 -24.90 -25.49
N GLY A 241 18.52 -24.49 -25.97
CA GLY A 241 18.10 -24.68 -27.35
C GLY A 241 17.14 -23.56 -27.78
N SER A 242 17.35 -23.01 -28.97
CA SER A 242 16.44 -22.03 -29.58
C SER A 242 15.09 -22.68 -29.88
N VAL A 243 14.07 -22.40 -29.06
CA VAL A 243 12.74 -23.01 -29.23
C VAL A 243 11.85 -22.12 -30.09
N LEU A 244 11.90 -22.38 -31.39
CA LEU A 244 10.74 -22.32 -32.27
C LEU A 244 10.42 -23.76 -32.69
N ARG A 245 9.89 -24.59 -31.78
CA ARG A 245 9.19 -25.80 -32.21
C ARG A 245 8.20 -26.33 -31.17
N GLU A 246 6.95 -26.27 -31.59
CA GLU A 246 5.76 -27.09 -31.33
C GLU A 246 5.79 -28.17 -30.23
N ILE A 247 4.70 -28.19 -29.46
CA ILE A 247 4.28 -29.24 -28.54
C ILE A 247 4.05 -30.55 -29.33
N PRO A 248 4.57 -31.68 -28.83
CA PRO A 248 3.67 -32.64 -28.21
C PRO A 248 4.26 -33.24 -26.92
N THR A 249 3.57 -32.99 -25.79
CA THR A 249 3.48 -33.90 -24.62
C THR A 249 4.80 -34.50 -24.07
N SER A 250 5.32 -33.91 -22.96
CA SER A 250 6.43 -34.38 -22.06
C SER A 250 7.88 -34.11 -22.53
N PRO A 251 8.95 -34.00 -21.68
CA PRO A 251 9.15 -33.67 -20.25
C PRO A 251 10.13 -32.48 -20.00
N HIS A 252 10.42 -31.61 -20.97
CA HIS A 252 11.38 -30.49 -20.82
C HIS A 252 10.82 -29.19 -21.40
N SER A 253 10.20 -28.36 -20.57
CA SER A 253 9.60 -27.08 -20.97
C SER A 253 10.64 -25.97 -21.08
N SER A 254 10.75 -25.37 -22.26
CA SER A 254 11.48 -24.12 -22.49
C SER A 254 10.77 -22.94 -21.84
N ILE A 255 11.53 -21.91 -21.44
CA ILE A 255 10.99 -20.66 -20.87
C ILE A 255 10.15 -19.90 -21.90
N PHE A 256 10.47 -20.05 -23.19
CA PHE A 256 9.62 -19.61 -24.27
C PHE A 256 8.64 -20.72 -24.62
N VAL A 257 7.42 -20.63 -24.07
CA VAL A 257 6.25 -21.34 -24.58
C VAL A 257 5.36 -20.27 -25.21
N PRO A 258 5.37 -20.08 -26.54
CA PRO A 258 4.31 -19.32 -27.17
C PRO A 258 3.00 -20.02 -26.80
N ARG A 259 2.06 -19.26 -26.23
CA ARG A 259 0.73 -19.77 -25.83
C ARG A 259 0.12 -20.49 -27.02
N ASP A 260 0.15 -21.82 -27.04
CA ASP A 260 -0.29 -22.68 -28.15
C ASP A 260 -0.44 -21.97 -29.50
N GLY A 261 0.65 -21.76 -30.23
CA GLY A 261 0.60 -21.22 -31.60
C GLY A 261 -0.29 -22.05 -32.55
N GLN A 262 -0.62 -23.29 -32.16
CA GLN A 262 -1.64 -24.13 -32.81
C GLN A 262 -3.05 -23.51 -32.76
N LEU A 263 -3.37 -22.68 -31.76
CA LEU A 263 -4.68 -22.01 -31.64
C LEU A 263 -4.82 -20.79 -32.55
N CYS A 264 -3.69 -20.14 -32.92
CA CYS A 264 -3.71 -18.95 -33.77
C CYS A 264 -3.96 -19.26 -35.25
N LEU A 265 -3.97 -20.54 -35.69
CA LEU A 265 -4.27 -20.97 -37.07
C LEU A 265 -3.52 -20.18 -38.17
N GLY A 266 -2.34 -19.64 -37.89
CA GLY A 266 -1.56 -18.82 -38.83
C GLY A 266 -1.98 -17.35 -38.93
N ASP A 267 -2.87 -16.86 -38.06
CA ASP A 267 -3.21 -15.44 -37.98
C ASP A 267 -2.02 -14.63 -37.44
N LYS A 268 -1.50 -13.75 -38.28
CA LYS A 268 -0.37 -12.87 -37.97
C LYS A 268 -0.66 -11.96 -36.77
N SER A 269 -1.91 -11.53 -36.60
CA SER A 269 -2.29 -10.64 -35.49
C SER A 269 -2.18 -11.33 -34.13
N CYS A 270 -2.58 -12.60 -34.06
CA CYS A 270 -2.47 -13.45 -32.88
C CYS A 270 -1.01 -13.73 -32.50
N ILE A 271 -0.16 -14.01 -33.48
CA ILE A 271 1.28 -14.25 -33.26
C ILE A 271 2.00 -12.99 -32.77
N VAL A 272 1.66 -11.82 -33.34
CA VAL A 272 2.23 -10.53 -32.90
C VAL A 272 1.81 -10.22 -31.47
N ALA A 273 0.51 -10.36 -31.14
CA ALA A 273 0.01 -10.16 -29.77
C ALA A 273 0.70 -11.09 -28.75
N GLN A 274 0.92 -12.36 -29.10
CA GLN A 274 1.66 -13.29 -28.23
C GLN A 274 3.13 -12.91 -28.02
N THR A 275 3.75 -12.36 -29.07
CA THR A 275 5.15 -11.89 -29.01
C THR A 275 5.26 -10.64 -28.14
N GLU A 276 4.26 -9.74 -28.19
CA GLU A 276 4.19 -8.55 -27.36
C GLU A 276 4.07 -8.88 -25.87
N VAL A 277 3.29 -9.90 -25.52
CA VAL A 277 3.12 -10.36 -24.12
C VAL A 277 4.43 -10.87 -23.51
N MET A 278 5.31 -11.47 -24.30
CA MET A 278 6.59 -12.01 -23.84
C MET A 278 7.78 -11.15 -24.28
N GLN A 279 7.57 -9.88 -24.67
CA GLN A 279 8.57 -9.05 -25.36
C GLN A 279 9.90 -8.84 -24.61
N PHE A 280 9.88 -8.92 -23.28
CA PHE A 280 11.07 -8.77 -22.44
C PHE A 280 11.75 -10.11 -22.11
N THR A 281 11.23 -11.21 -22.66
CA THR A 281 11.81 -12.55 -22.57
C THR A 281 12.10 -13.10 -23.96
N GLY A 282 13.25 -13.74 -24.13
CA GLY A 282 13.68 -14.29 -25.39
C GLY A 282 14.34 -15.66 -25.27
N PRO A 283 14.85 -16.23 -26.38
CA PRO A 283 15.49 -17.55 -26.40
C PRO A 283 16.71 -17.69 -25.49
N HIS A 284 17.31 -16.56 -25.08
CA HIS A 284 18.46 -16.50 -24.17
C HIS A 284 18.07 -16.10 -22.74
N SER A 285 16.79 -15.91 -22.45
CA SER A 285 16.32 -15.62 -21.08
C SER A 285 16.56 -16.83 -20.20
N LYS A 286 17.44 -16.67 -19.21
CA LYS A 286 17.71 -17.68 -18.19
C LYS A 286 16.51 -17.79 -17.25
N ALA A 287 16.37 -18.94 -16.59
CA ALA A 287 15.40 -19.11 -15.50
C ALA A 287 15.61 -18.05 -14.42
N VAL A 288 14.56 -17.83 -13.61
CA VAL A 288 14.55 -16.85 -12.54
C VAL A 288 15.81 -17.04 -11.67
N PRO A 289 16.70 -16.04 -11.57
CA PRO A 289 17.87 -16.16 -10.71
C PRO A 289 17.47 -16.43 -9.27
N PHE A 290 18.15 -17.36 -8.59
CA PHE A 290 17.87 -17.72 -7.18
C PHE A 290 17.84 -16.50 -6.26
N TRP A 291 18.74 -15.54 -6.46
CA TRP A 291 18.76 -14.31 -5.66
C TRP A 291 17.52 -13.44 -5.90
N LEU A 292 17.00 -13.36 -7.13
CA LEU A 292 15.84 -12.55 -7.49
C LEU A 292 14.58 -13.14 -6.85
N ALA A 293 14.42 -14.46 -6.97
CA ALA A 293 13.38 -15.20 -6.28
C ALA A 293 13.49 -15.02 -4.77
N GLY A 294 14.68 -15.20 -4.20
CA GLY A 294 14.93 -15.02 -2.77
C GLY A 294 14.49 -13.64 -2.26
N VAL A 295 14.97 -12.56 -2.89
CA VAL A 295 14.62 -11.19 -2.48
C VAL A 295 13.11 -10.94 -2.61
N TYR A 296 12.50 -11.30 -3.74
CA TYR A 296 11.07 -11.05 -3.95
C TYR A 296 10.19 -11.84 -2.96
N LEU A 297 10.47 -13.13 -2.78
CA LEU A 297 9.70 -13.99 -1.87
C LEU A 297 9.89 -13.56 -0.41
N THR A 298 11.09 -13.15 -0.02
CA THR A 298 11.32 -12.59 1.32
C THR A 298 10.57 -11.28 1.52
N CYS A 299 10.59 -10.34 0.56
CA CYS A 299 9.84 -9.09 0.67
C CYS A 299 8.32 -9.35 0.73
N ASN A 300 7.81 -10.26 -0.11
CA ASN A 300 6.41 -10.65 -0.07
C ASN A 300 6.02 -11.31 1.27
N LEU A 301 6.89 -12.16 1.83
CA LEU A 301 6.69 -12.76 3.14
C LEU A 301 6.60 -11.68 4.22
N VAL A 302 7.53 -10.72 4.24
CA VAL A 302 7.53 -9.61 5.21
C VAL A 302 6.24 -8.79 5.10
N LEU A 303 5.83 -8.41 3.89
CA LEU A 303 4.59 -7.67 3.67
C LEU A 303 3.36 -8.44 4.15
N ASN A 304 3.30 -9.75 3.87
CA ASN A 304 2.19 -10.57 4.32
C ASN A 304 2.20 -10.73 5.85
N SER A 305 3.37 -10.96 6.46
CA SER A 305 3.52 -11.03 7.92
C SER A 305 3.12 -9.73 8.61
N LEU A 306 3.42 -8.57 8.02
CA LEU A 306 2.97 -7.26 8.53
C LEU A 306 1.44 -7.16 8.53
N ASN A 307 0.76 -7.64 7.48
CA ASN A 307 -0.71 -7.67 7.45
C ASN A 307 -1.30 -8.51 8.59
N PHE A 308 -0.71 -9.69 8.87
CA PHE A 308 -1.12 -10.52 10.01
C PHE A 308 -0.81 -9.86 11.35
N TYR A 309 0.35 -9.20 11.47
CA TYR A 309 0.73 -8.46 12.68
C TYR A 309 -0.26 -7.33 12.98
N TRP A 310 -0.58 -6.50 11.98
CA TRP A 310 -1.56 -5.42 12.12
C TRP A 310 -2.95 -5.95 12.48
N PHE A 311 -3.37 -7.07 11.89
CA PHE A 311 -4.63 -7.72 12.28
C PHE A 311 -4.62 -8.23 13.72
N GLY A 312 -3.50 -8.82 14.15
CA GLY A 312 -3.30 -9.23 15.53
C GLY A 312 -3.42 -8.06 16.50
N LYS A 313 -2.84 -6.89 16.15
CA LYS A 313 -2.96 -5.66 16.93
C LYS A 313 -4.38 -5.12 17.02
N MET A 314 -5.12 -5.15 15.90
CA MET A 314 -6.54 -4.83 15.90
C MET A 314 -7.32 -5.74 16.86
N ILE A 315 -7.08 -7.05 16.83
CA ILE A 315 -7.72 -8.00 17.77
C ILE A 315 -7.30 -7.72 19.20
N GLU A 316 -6.02 -7.44 19.47
CA GLU A 316 -5.53 -7.12 20.81
C GLU A 316 -6.21 -5.87 21.39
N ALA A 317 -6.39 -4.83 20.57
CA ALA A 317 -7.12 -3.62 20.95
C ALA A 317 -8.60 -3.91 21.27
N VAL A 318 -9.21 -4.87 20.56
CA VAL A 318 -10.56 -5.37 20.84
C VAL A 318 -10.61 -6.19 22.14
N LEU A 319 -9.65 -7.10 22.35
CA LEU A 319 -9.60 -8.00 23.50
C LEU A 319 -9.33 -7.26 24.82
N LYS A 320 -8.44 -6.26 24.82
CA LYS A 320 -8.17 -5.41 25.99
C LYS A 320 -9.43 -4.75 26.55
N ARG A 321 -10.44 -4.51 25.72
CA ARG A 321 -11.73 -3.96 26.16
C ARG A 321 -12.62 -4.98 26.87
N PHE A 322 -12.49 -6.27 26.54
CA PHE A 322 -13.21 -7.33 27.25
C PHE A 322 -12.53 -7.68 28.59
N GLU A 323 -11.24 -7.44 28.72
CA GLU A 323 -10.45 -7.65 29.95
C GLU A 323 -10.52 -6.49 30.95
N GLY A 324 -11.31 -5.44 30.68
CA GLY A 324 -11.56 -4.32 31.58
C GLY A 324 -12.09 -4.79 32.94
N LYS A 325 -11.23 -4.70 33.96
CA LYS A 325 -11.47 -5.18 35.33
C LYS A 325 -12.60 -4.41 36.03
N PRO A 326 -13.37 -5.06 36.92
CA PRO A 326 -14.35 -4.40 37.77
C PRO A 326 -13.64 -3.73 38.97
N HIS A 327 -13.08 -2.53 38.83
CA HIS A 327 -12.83 -1.67 39.99
C HIS A 327 -12.70 -0.19 39.60
N GLU A 328 -13.62 0.61 40.14
CA GLU A 328 -13.60 2.08 40.27
C GLU A 328 -13.28 2.91 39.02
N GLU A 329 -13.88 2.62 37.87
CA GLU A 329 -14.00 3.62 36.79
C GLU A 329 -15.10 4.63 37.13
N PHE A 330 -14.77 5.92 37.04
CA PHE A 330 -15.75 6.99 37.23
C PHE A 330 -16.86 6.91 36.16
N PRO A 331 -18.11 7.33 36.46
CA PRO A 331 -19.22 7.29 35.49
C PRO A 331 -18.88 7.92 34.13
N ARG A 332 -18.03 8.96 34.13
CA ARG A 332 -17.57 9.65 32.90
C ARG A 332 -16.65 8.81 32.04
N GLU A 333 -15.75 8.01 32.61
CA GLU A 333 -14.88 7.09 31.85
C GLU A 333 -15.68 5.96 31.23
N ARG A 334 -16.61 5.38 32.01
CA ARG A 334 -17.57 4.39 31.52
C ARG A 334 -18.41 4.93 30.35
N GLU A 335 -18.86 6.18 30.44
CA GLU A 335 -19.67 6.82 29.40
C GLU A 335 -18.87 7.18 28.14
N ARG A 336 -17.58 7.51 28.27
CA ARG A 336 -16.65 7.75 27.15
C ARG A 336 -16.25 6.43 26.46
N GLN A 337 -15.91 5.40 27.23
CA GLN A 337 -15.59 4.07 26.71
C GLN A 337 -16.80 3.38 26.06
N ARG A 338 -18.02 3.61 26.58
CA ARG A 338 -19.27 3.09 26.00
C ARG A 338 -19.67 3.79 24.70
N LYS A 339 -19.17 5.01 24.45
CA LYS A 339 -19.43 5.78 23.22
C LYS A 339 -18.51 5.40 22.06
N GLN A 340 -17.28 4.97 22.34
CA GLN A 340 -16.33 4.58 21.28
C GLN A 340 -16.47 3.08 20.98
N SER A 341 -16.86 2.76 19.76
CA SER A 341 -17.14 1.38 19.37
C SER A 341 -15.88 0.51 19.32
N ILE A 342 -16.04 -0.80 19.53
CA ILE A 342 -14.98 -1.82 19.34
C ILE A 342 -14.32 -1.66 17.96
N VAL A 343 -15.15 -1.41 16.96
CA VAL A 343 -14.77 -1.21 15.57
C VAL A 343 -13.87 0.02 15.41
N GLU A 344 -14.22 1.10 16.10
CA GLU A 344 -13.47 2.36 16.01
C GLU A 344 -12.10 2.23 16.64
N ALA A 345 -12.00 1.53 17.77
CA ALA A 345 -10.74 1.27 18.44
C ALA A 345 -9.79 0.43 17.59
N ALA A 346 -10.30 -0.64 16.96
CA ALA A 346 -9.51 -1.48 16.06
C ALA A 346 -9.01 -0.67 14.85
N ALA A 347 -9.87 0.15 14.25
CA ALA A 347 -9.51 1.00 13.12
C ALA A 347 -8.48 2.08 13.48
N THR A 348 -8.59 2.67 14.67
CA THR A 348 -7.62 3.65 15.17
C THR A 348 -6.27 3.00 15.47
N GLU A 349 -6.24 1.82 16.09
CA GLU A 349 -4.99 1.09 16.32
C GLU A 349 -4.29 0.73 15.01
N LEU A 350 -5.08 0.28 14.01
CA LEU A 350 -4.56 -0.03 12.69
C LEU A 350 -3.87 1.18 12.06
N ASP A 351 -4.45 2.37 12.20
CA ASP A 351 -3.90 3.60 11.64
C ASP A 351 -2.53 3.95 12.23
N TYR A 352 -2.40 3.86 13.56
CA TYR A 352 -1.14 4.13 14.25
C TYR A 352 -0.03 3.14 13.82
N GLU A 353 -0.36 1.88 13.58
CA GLU A 353 0.62 0.87 13.16
C GLU A 353 0.97 0.92 11.66
N THR A 354 0.13 1.53 10.82
CA THR A 354 0.30 1.51 9.34
C THR A 354 0.68 2.85 8.74
N LEU A 355 0.21 3.96 9.31
CA LEU A 355 0.34 5.29 8.70
C LEU A 355 0.77 6.38 9.68
N SER A 356 0.11 6.54 10.83
CA SER A 356 0.39 7.65 11.76
C SER A 356 1.67 7.47 12.59
N GLY A 357 2.16 6.24 12.74
CA GLY A 357 3.27 5.89 13.65
C GLY A 357 2.85 5.90 15.12
N PRO A 358 3.72 5.47 16.05
CA PRO A 358 3.39 5.38 17.48
C PRO A 358 3.02 6.75 18.06
N LYS A 359 2.03 6.77 18.97
CA LYS A 359 1.58 8.01 19.64
C LYS A 359 2.73 8.70 20.36
N SER A 360 2.76 10.03 20.26
CA SER A 360 3.60 10.85 21.12
C SER A 360 2.90 11.12 22.45
N LEU A 361 3.67 11.42 23.51
CA LEU A 361 3.13 11.75 24.85
C LEU A 361 2.12 12.89 24.80
N ASP A 362 2.33 13.87 23.90
CA ASP A 362 1.44 15.02 23.71
C ASP A 362 0.09 14.62 23.06
N GLU A 363 0.10 13.63 22.16
CA GLU A 363 -1.12 13.11 21.52
C GLU A 363 -1.94 12.23 22.46
N GLU A 364 -1.29 11.52 23.40
CA GLU A 364 -1.98 10.81 24.48
C GLU A 364 -2.70 11.77 25.44
N SER A 365 -2.12 12.93 25.74
CA SER A 365 -2.75 13.95 26.59
C SER A 365 -3.94 14.64 25.93
N ASP A 366 -3.85 14.94 24.62
CA ASP A 366 -4.96 15.55 23.87
C ASP A 366 -6.16 14.58 23.73
N GLU A 367 -5.91 13.28 23.53
CA GLU A 367 -6.97 12.26 23.46
C GLU A 367 -7.59 11.96 24.85
N MET A 368 -6.78 11.98 25.92
CA MET A 368 -7.30 11.84 27.29
C MET A 368 -8.14 13.05 27.74
N GLY A 369 -8.04 14.17 27.04
CA GLY A 369 -8.71 15.42 27.36
C GLY A 369 -8.18 15.97 28.68
N GLU A 370 -7.30 16.96 28.60
CA GLU A 370 -7.01 17.78 29.78
C GLU A 370 -8.33 18.24 30.41
N PRO A 371 -8.53 18.05 31.73
CA PRO A 371 -9.51 18.85 32.43
C PRO A 371 -9.02 20.29 32.28
N THR A 372 -9.74 21.10 31.50
CA THR A 372 -9.50 22.54 31.40
C THR A 372 -9.23 23.09 32.79
N ASP A 373 -7.99 23.49 33.02
CA ASP A 373 -7.53 24.05 34.29
C ASP A 373 -8.11 25.48 34.41
N LEU A 374 -9.41 25.55 34.66
CA LEU A 374 -10.15 26.77 34.98
C LEU A 374 -10.19 26.88 36.51
N GLY A 375 -9.01 27.11 37.07
CA GLY A 375 -8.77 27.20 38.50
C GLY A 375 -8.04 28.48 38.89
N LYS A 376 -8.64 29.66 38.68
CA LYS A 376 -8.38 30.84 39.54
C LYS A 376 -9.70 31.58 39.81
N SER A 377 -10.56 30.91 40.59
CA SER A 377 -11.57 31.61 41.38
C SER A 377 -10.85 32.36 42.51
N THR A 378 -10.79 33.69 42.40
CA THR A 378 -10.47 34.57 43.53
C THR A 378 -11.67 34.57 44.48
N ALA A 379 -11.75 33.56 45.34
CA ALA A 379 -12.56 33.62 46.55
C ALA A 379 -11.69 34.21 47.67
N LEU A 380 -11.85 35.51 47.92
CA LEU A 380 -11.41 36.15 49.15
C LEU A 380 -12.15 35.50 50.32
N SER A 381 -11.41 34.93 51.27
CA SER A 381 -11.98 34.34 52.47
C SER A 381 -12.29 35.44 53.48
N ASP A 382 -13.56 35.67 53.77
CA ASP A 382 -13.98 36.38 54.97
C ASP A 382 -13.69 35.50 56.19
N GLY A 383 -12.69 35.90 56.98
CA GLY A 383 -12.35 35.29 58.26
C GLY A 383 -12.34 36.34 59.36
N ALA A 384 -13.48 36.53 60.01
CA ALA A 384 -13.59 37.29 61.25
C ALA A 384 -13.20 36.41 62.44
N ALA A 385 -12.19 36.83 63.23
CA ALA A 385 -12.09 36.53 64.66
C ALA A 385 -11.05 37.40 65.38
N GLU A 386 -11.52 38.01 66.48
CA GLU A 386 -10.82 38.35 67.73
C GLU A 386 -9.96 39.62 67.88
N ALA A 387 -10.62 40.65 68.40
CA ALA A 387 -10.39 41.22 69.74
C ALA A 387 -8.95 41.26 70.32
N ARG A 388 -8.42 42.48 70.49
CA ARG A 388 -7.76 42.87 71.76
C ARG A 388 -7.67 44.39 71.97
N LYS A 389 -8.29 44.81 73.07
CA LYS A 389 -8.02 45.99 73.92
C LYS A 389 -6.66 46.68 73.69
N ARG A 390 -6.65 47.99 73.44
CA ARG A 390 -6.49 49.06 74.47
C ARG A 390 -6.63 50.43 73.84
#